data_AF-A0AAU2PQX5-F1
#
_entry.id   AF-A0AAU2PQX5-F1
#
_cell.length_a   1.000
_cell.length_b   1.000
_cell.length_c   1.000
_cell.angle_alpha   90.00
_cell.angle_beta   90.00
_cell.angle_gamma   90.00
#
_symmetry.space_group_name_H-M   'P 1'
#
loop_
_entity.id
_entity.type
_entity.pdbx_description
1 polymer ?
#
loop_
_entity_poly.entity_id
_entity_poly.type
_entity_poly.pdbx_seq_one_letter_code
_entity_poly.pdbx_strand_id
1 'polypeptide(L)'
;MGGLVTYAALSHGGDHDLADDTRGVMTLGTPFQGSVVAANILNTLQGAPLPLPHNRLAAAATMPGVHDLLPRFLCLEDGPTVRTLTPADVADLGGDKELFAASQDFFARLYRQPLPHHRPIAGIGQDTVQSLQLHAGVVHASEYCFREDNNGELKRDRHGRPLRYPAKGDGTVHRVSASPVRRAMPIYAQHGALASGEQARRTVADFLLEDDHLGPDQADDGLGLNVPDYVHPRTKWDLAITGTNEPAGIECTVSAIDGDYTKSARAQADGDDRLRATLTVPDTGLYRVTVRSNHNHTLTQLVFAGPDSVGYLDE
;
A
#
# COMPACT_ATOMS: atom_id res chain seq x y z
N MET A 1 15.56 4.21 -2.94
CA MET A 1 16.31 5.41 -2.49
C MET A 1 15.76 6.71 -3.04
N GLY A 2 15.35 6.79 -4.31
CA GLY A 2 14.91 8.06 -4.93
C GLY A 2 13.92 8.89 -4.10
N GLY A 3 12.94 8.25 -3.44
CA GLY A 3 12.01 8.98 -2.58
C GLY A 3 12.64 9.66 -1.35
N LEU A 4 13.76 9.16 -0.81
CA LEU A 4 14.51 9.84 0.26
C LEU A 4 15.20 11.09 -0.27
N VAL A 5 15.74 11.03 -1.49
CA VAL A 5 16.37 12.17 -2.17
C VAL A 5 15.33 13.24 -2.49
N THR A 6 14.17 12.83 -3.01
CA THR A 6 13.03 13.74 -3.25
C THR A 6 12.58 14.41 -1.95
N TYR A 7 12.49 13.66 -0.85
CA TYR A 7 12.18 14.22 0.46
C TYR A 7 13.21 15.27 0.88
N ALA A 8 14.50 14.93 0.80
CA ALA A 8 15.59 15.84 1.13
C ALA A 8 15.55 17.13 0.30
N ALA A 9 15.31 17.01 -1.01
CA ALA A 9 15.22 18.16 -1.91
C ALA A 9 14.05 19.08 -1.56
N LEU A 10 12.87 18.51 -1.26
CA LEU A 10 11.67 19.29 -0.92
C LEU A 10 11.71 19.90 0.48
N SER A 11 12.45 19.30 1.42
CA SER A 11 12.49 19.75 2.82
C SER A 11 13.72 20.59 3.19
N HIS A 12 14.82 20.40 2.47
CA HIS A 12 16.10 21.07 2.72
C HIS A 12 16.64 21.82 1.50
N GLY A 13 15.82 21.97 0.45
CA GLY A 13 16.09 22.90 -0.64
C GLY A 13 16.35 24.31 -0.11
N GLY A 14 17.23 25.05 -0.79
CA GLY A 14 17.62 26.40 -0.37
C GLY A 14 16.47 27.41 -0.45
N ASP A 15 15.51 27.19 -1.34
CA ASP A 15 14.27 27.94 -1.51
C ASP A 15 13.04 27.03 -1.38
N HIS A 16 11.86 27.65 -1.25
CA HIS A 16 10.58 26.94 -1.22
C HIS A 16 10.01 26.68 -2.62
N ASP A 17 10.62 27.24 -3.67
CA ASP A 17 10.16 27.16 -5.06
C ASP A 17 9.89 25.72 -5.49
N LEU A 18 10.78 24.78 -5.18
CA LEU A 18 10.57 23.36 -5.53
C LEU A 18 9.35 22.76 -4.81
N ALA A 19 9.12 23.13 -3.55
CA ALA A 19 7.97 22.63 -2.80
C ALA A 19 6.67 23.24 -3.31
N ASP A 20 6.66 24.55 -3.60
CA ASP A 20 5.51 25.28 -4.13
C ASP A 20 5.14 24.82 -5.56
N ASP A 21 6.14 24.46 -6.38
CA ASP A 21 5.95 23.90 -7.73
C ASP A 21 5.61 22.39 -7.72
N THR A 22 5.60 21.74 -6.56
CA THR A 22 5.32 20.29 -6.46
C THR A 22 3.87 20.03 -6.09
N ARG A 23 3.04 19.66 -7.08
CA ARG A 23 1.65 19.20 -6.87
C ARG A 23 1.55 18.06 -5.85
N GLY A 24 2.46 17.09 -5.92
CA GLY A 24 2.46 15.98 -4.99
C GLY A 24 3.60 15.01 -5.21
N VAL A 25 3.83 14.14 -4.23
CA VAL A 25 4.90 13.13 -4.27
C VAL A 25 4.31 11.73 -4.22
N MET A 26 4.65 10.90 -5.20
CA MET A 26 4.44 9.45 -5.14
C MET A 26 5.78 8.73 -4.98
N THR A 27 5.89 7.85 -4.00
CA THR A 27 7.12 7.07 -3.77
C THR A 27 6.88 5.58 -3.90
N LEU A 28 7.71 4.90 -4.67
CA LEU A 28 7.63 3.45 -4.91
C LEU A 28 8.71 2.72 -4.10
N GLY A 29 8.30 1.92 -3.10
CA GLY A 29 9.21 1.06 -2.33
C GLY A 29 10.32 1.81 -1.60
N THR A 30 10.12 3.08 -1.26
CA THR A 30 11.17 3.90 -0.63
C THR A 30 11.37 3.48 0.82
N PRO A 31 12.59 3.11 1.27
CA PRO A 31 12.84 2.69 2.64
C PRO A 31 12.96 3.90 3.58
N PHE A 32 11.85 4.55 3.92
CA PHE A 32 11.85 5.69 4.86
C PHE A 32 12.43 5.29 6.22
N GLN A 33 12.09 4.12 6.74
CA GLN A 33 12.68 3.65 8.00
C GLN A 33 13.95 2.81 7.79
N GLY A 34 14.53 2.79 6.58
CA GLY A 34 15.68 1.95 6.23
C GLY A 34 15.33 0.48 5.98
N SER A 35 16.34 -0.36 5.82
CA SER A 35 16.20 -1.80 5.59
C SER A 35 17.34 -2.59 6.24
N VAL A 36 17.04 -3.77 6.77
CA VAL A 36 18.03 -4.72 7.28
C VAL A 36 19.00 -5.19 6.17
N VAL A 37 18.60 -5.11 4.90
CA VAL A 37 19.49 -5.40 3.76
C VAL A 37 20.73 -4.48 3.78
N ALA A 38 20.60 -3.23 4.23
CA ALA A 38 21.75 -2.33 4.36
C ALA A 38 22.76 -2.81 5.42
N ALA A 39 22.28 -3.38 6.52
CA ALA A 39 23.14 -4.00 7.53
C ALA A 39 23.87 -5.23 6.97
N ASN A 40 23.20 -6.06 6.16
CA ASN A 40 23.86 -7.17 5.45
C ASN A 40 24.94 -6.68 4.50
N ILE A 41 24.72 -5.59 3.77
CA ILE A 41 25.71 -5.01 2.86
C ILE A 41 26.97 -4.58 3.64
N LEU A 42 26.83 -3.89 4.77
CA LEU A 42 27.98 -3.54 5.62
C LEU A 42 28.65 -4.79 6.21
N ASN A 43 27.86 -5.76 6.66
CA ASN A 43 28.37 -6.97 7.28
C ASN A 43 29.09 -7.92 6.31
N THR A 44 28.86 -7.82 5.00
CA THR A 44 29.64 -8.59 4.01
C THR A 44 31.14 -8.30 4.11
N LEU A 45 31.56 -7.17 4.70
CA LEU A 45 32.97 -6.94 5.00
C LEU A 45 33.55 -7.87 6.07
N GLN A 46 32.70 -8.42 6.94
CA GLN A 46 33.08 -9.29 8.05
C GLN A 46 32.65 -10.76 7.88
N GLY A 47 32.03 -11.13 6.74
CA GLY A 47 31.78 -12.54 6.39
C GLY A 47 30.32 -13.00 6.39
N ALA A 48 29.40 -12.19 5.85
CA ALA A 48 27.99 -12.55 5.74
C ALA A 48 27.74 -13.91 5.03
N PRO A 49 26.68 -14.67 5.40
CA PRO A 49 26.34 -15.98 4.82
C PRO A 49 25.79 -15.92 3.38
N LEU A 50 25.74 -14.75 2.75
CA LEU A 50 25.25 -14.54 1.39
C LEU A 50 26.44 -14.33 0.43
N PRO A 51 26.48 -14.98 -0.76
CA PRO A 51 27.58 -14.87 -1.70
C PRO A 51 27.53 -13.53 -2.44
N LEU A 52 28.04 -12.47 -1.81
CA LEU A 52 28.21 -11.15 -2.43
C LEU A 52 29.69 -10.86 -2.70
N PRO A 53 30.03 -10.14 -3.78
CA PRO A 53 31.42 -9.86 -4.14
C PRO A 53 32.08 -8.89 -3.14
N HIS A 54 32.73 -9.43 -2.10
CA HIS A 54 33.34 -8.72 -0.97
C HIS A 54 34.20 -7.50 -1.36
N ASN A 55 35.05 -7.63 -2.40
CA ASN A 55 35.96 -6.56 -2.83
C ASN A 55 35.22 -5.34 -3.41
N ARG A 56 34.01 -5.50 -3.94
CA ARG A 56 33.20 -4.40 -4.48
C ARG A 56 32.38 -3.69 -3.39
N LEU A 57 32.18 -4.34 -2.25
CA LEU A 57 31.39 -3.82 -1.13
C LEU A 57 32.25 -3.20 -0.02
N ALA A 58 33.58 -3.30 -0.10
CA ALA A 58 34.48 -2.67 0.87
C ALA A 58 34.35 -1.15 0.96
N ALA A 59 33.98 -0.50 -0.15
CA ALA A 59 33.70 0.93 -0.14
C ALA A 59 32.36 1.31 0.52
N ALA A 60 31.48 0.33 0.82
CA ALA A 60 30.17 0.61 1.43
C ALA A 60 30.29 1.25 2.81
N ALA A 61 31.31 0.86 3.59
CA ALA A 61 31.61 1.41 4.91
C ALA A 61 31.94 2.92 4.87
N THR A 62 32.38 3.45 3.73
CA THR A 62 32.69 4.88 3.56
C THR A 62 31.59 5.63 2.80
N MET A 63 30.49 4.99 2.43
CA MET A 63 29.40 5.61 1.68
C MET A 63 28.31 6.11 2.63
N PRO A 64 28.07 7.43 2.73
CA PRO A 64 26.98 7.97 3.55
C PRO A 64 25.61 7.37 3.18
N GLY A 65 25.36 7.22 1.88
CA GLY A 65 24.11 6.66 1.37
C GLY A 65 23.80 5.22 1.83
N VAL A 66 24.81 4.43 2.23
CA VAL A 66 24.56 3.10 2.83
C VAL A 66 24.08 3.24 4.27
N HIS A 67 24.67 4.18 5.03
CA HIS A 67 24.28 4.49 6.40
C HIS A 67 22.90 5.16 6.46
N ASP A 68 22.52 5.89 5.42
CA ASP A 68 21.18 6.46 5.26
C ASP A 68 20.08 5.40 5.09
N LEU A 69 20.44 4.16 4.73
CA LEU A 69 19.52 3.05 4.56
C LEU A 69 19.48 2.10 5.75
N LEU A 70 20.33 2.30 6.77
CA LEU A 70 20.30 1.46 7.95
C LEU A 70 18.94 1.56 8.66
N PRO A 71 18.47 0.46 9.27
CA PRO A 71 17.15 0.41 9.86
C PRO A 71 17.04 1.36 11.07
N ARG A 72 15.98 2.17 11.08
CA ARG A 72 15.63 3.13 12.13
C ARG A 72 14.47 2.66 13.01
N PHE A 73 14.10 1.40 12.89
CA PHE A 73 13.01 0.75 13.61
C PHE A 73 13.54 -0.37 14.51
N LEU A 74 12.70 -0.86 15.43
CA LEU A 74 13.00 -2.00 16.29
C LEU A 74 13.31 -3.25 15.46
N CYS A 75 14.59 -3.62 15.40
CA CYS A 75 15.06 -4.70 14.53
C CYS A 75 16.20 -5.52 15.11
N LEU A 76 16.99 -4.98 16.03
CA LEU A 76 18.09 -5.69 16.66
C LEU A 76 17.56 -6.46 17.87
N GLU A 77 17.56 -7.78 17.76
CA GLU A 77 17.22 -8.70 18.85
C GLU A 77 18.47 -9.01 19.67
N ASP A 78 18.40 -8.69 20.96
CA ASP A 78 19.48 -8.88 21.93
C ASP A 78 18.90 -9.58 23.18
N GLY A 79 18.94 -10.90 23.13
CA GLY A 79 18.35 -11.78 24.14
C GLY A 79 16.85 -11.50 24.35
N PRO A 80 16.42 -11.06 25.56
CA PRO A 80 15.03 -10.74 25.82
C PRO A 80 14.62 -9.33 25.33
N THR A 81 15.53 -8.55 24.76
CA THR A 81 15.25 -7.17 24.35
C THR A 81 15.28 -7.03 22.83
N VAL A 82 14.55 -6.04 22.34
CA VAL A 82 14.60 -5.62 20.94
C VAL A 82 14.78 -4.11 20.95
N ARG A 83 15.73 -3.63 20.14
CA ARG A 83 16.06 -2.20 20.06
C ARG A 83 16.38 -1.78 18.64
N THR A 84 16.51 -0.47 18.45
CA THR A 84 17.11 0.11 17.25
C THR A 84 18.63 -0.05 17.29
N LEU A 85 19.27 0.10 16.13
CA LEU A 85 20.73 0.13 16.04
C LEU A 85 21.29 1.40 16.72
N THR A 86 22.40 1.24 17.41
CA THR A 86 23.23 2.31 17.96
C THR A 86 24.48 2.48 17.09
N PRO A 87 25.20 3.61 17.21
CA PRO A 87 26.48 3.79 16.51
C PRO A 87 27.52 2.70 16.84
N ALA A 88 27.48 2.11 18.03
CA ALA A 88 28.37 1.00 18.41
C ALA A 88 28.02 -0.27 17.62
N ASP A 89 26.73 -0.62 17.51
CA ASP A 89 26.33 -1.78 16.70
C ASP A 89 26.73 -1.59 15.24
N VAL A 90 26.63 -0.37 14.70
CA VAL A 90 27.05 -0.07 13.32
C VAL A 90 28.56 -0.25 13.14
N ALA A 91 29.38 0.15 14.11
CA ALA A 91 30.81 -0.15 14.07
C ALA A 91 31.08 -1.66 14.10
N ASP A 92 30.37 -2.40 14.96
CA ASP A 92 30.48 -3.86 15.06
C ASP A 92 30.04 -4.57 13.77
N LEU A 93 29.10 -3.98 13.01
CA LEU A 93 28.67 -4.45 11.69
C LEU A 93 29.70 -4.18 10.58
N GLY A 94 30.74 -3.39 10.85
CA GLY A 94 31.73 -2.94 9.87
C GLY A 94 31.41 -1.60 9.18
N GLY A 95 30.46 -0.84 9.72
CA GLY A 95 30.12 0.51 9.28
C GLY A 95 30.83 1.62 10.05
N ASP A 96 30.58 2.86 9.65
CA ASP A 96 31.09 4.05 10.29
C ASP A 96 30.05 4.65 11.27
N LYS A 97 30.44 4.75 12.53
CA LYS A 97 29.59 5.26 13.63
C LYS A 97 29.20 6.73 13.45
N GLU A 98 30.07 7.54 12.84
CA GLU A 98 29.87 8.98 12.64
C GLU A 98 28.93 9.21 11.47
N LEU A 99 29.08 8.45 10.38
CA LEU A 99 28.12 8.47 9.27
C LEU A 99 26.73 8.03 9.71
N PHE A 100 26.63 7.01 10.57
CA PHE A 100 25.33 6.60 11.12
C PHE A 100 24.72 7.67 12.03
N ALA A 101 25.49 8.26 12.93
CA ALA A 101 24.99 9.34 13.79
C ALA A 101 24.52 10.56 12.97
N ALA A 102 25.29 10.95 11.95
CA ALA A 102 24.92 12.03 11.04
C ALA A 102 23.62 11.72 10.26
N SER A 103 23.45 10.48 9.79
CA SER A 103 22.22 9.99 9.16
C SER A 103 21.02 10.08 10.11
N GLN A 104 21.17 9.64 11.36
CA GLN A 104 20.09 9.73 12.36
C GLN A 104 19.65 11.18 12.60
N ASP A 105 20.61 12.09 12.77
CA ASP A 105 20.33 13.51 12.95
C ASP A 105 19.68 14.14 11.70
N PHE A 106 20.13 13.72 10.52
CA PHE A 106 19.55 14.15 9.25
C PHE A 106 18.08 13.75 9.13
N PHE A 107 17.74 12.46 9.35
CA PHE A 107 16.37 11.97 9.25
C PHE A 107 15.45 12.51 10.35
N ALA A 108 15.98 12.75 11.56
CA ALA A 108 15.24 13.38 12.65
C ALA A 108 14.80 14.83 12.34
N ARG A 109 15.55 15.53 11.48
CA ARG A 109 15.16 16.83 10.94
C ARG A 109 14.25 16.68 9.72
N LEU A 110 14.58 15.77 8.80
CA LEU A 110 13.88 15.57 7.54
C LEU A 110 12.39 15.27 7.76
N TYR A 111 12.06 14.33 8.66
CA TYR A 111 10.68 13.89 8.89
C TYR A 111 9.79 14.86 9.67
N ARG A 112 10.29 16.05 10.00
CA ARG A 112 9.46 17.11 10.60
C ARG A 112 8.58 17.83 9.59
N GLN A 113 8.93 17.74 8.30
CA GLN A 113 8.20 18.41 7.24
C GLN A 113 7.46 17.37 6.40
N PRO A 114 6.13 17.43 6.29
CA PRO A 114 5.41 16.49 5.44
C PRO A 114 5.75 16.73 3.96
N LEU A 115 5.76 15.65 3.18
CA LEU A 115 5.81 15.74 1.73
C LEU A 115 4.44 16.19 1.18
N PRO A 116 4.37 17.06 0.16
CA PRO A 116 3.12 17.51 -0.42
C PRO A 116 2.35 16.34 -1.04
N HIS A 117 1.06 16.23 -0.69
CA HIS A 117 0.12 15.20 -1.17
C HIS A 117 0.74 13.79 -1.28
N HIS A 118 1.51 13.38 -0.26
CA HIS A 118 2.35 12.18 -0.35
C HIS A 118 1.56 10.88 -0.45
N ARG A 119 1.87 10.10 -1.48
CA ARG A 119 1.34 8.75 -1.72
C ARG A 119 2.44 7.70 -1.69
N PRO A 120 2.67 7.07 -0.54
CA PRO A 120 3.62 5.98 -0.45
C PRO A 120 3.02 4.69 -0.99
N ILE A 121 3.74 4.06 -1.92
CA ILE A 121 3.45 2.72 -2.44
C ILE A 121 4.43 1.73 -1.83
N ALA A 122 3.89 0.68 -1.23
CA ALA A 122 4.66 -0.40 -0.62
C ALA A 122 4.46 -1.70 -1.39
N GLY A 123 5.55 -2.34 -1.82
CA GLY A 123 5.45 -3.72 -2.30
C GLY A 123 5.18 -4.69 -1.13
N ILE A 124 4.34 -5.69 -1.38
CA ILE A 124 3.88 -6.65 -0.37
C ILE A 124 3.78 -8.07 -0.91
N GLY A 125 3.85 -9.03 0.02
CA GLY A 125 3.62 -10.45 -0.25
C GLY A 125 4.90 -11.29 -0.32
N GLN A 126 6.07 -10.64 -0.30
CA GLN A 126 7.37 -11.30 -0.39
C GLN A 126 8.00 -11.45 0.99
N ASP A 127 8.74 -12.54 1.18
CA ASP A 127 9.62 -12.70 2.33
C ASP A 127 10.67 -11.60 2.32
N THR A 128 10.83 -10.91 3.44
CA THR A 128 11.64 -9.70 3.52
C THR A 128 12.31 -9.65 4.88
N VAL A 129 13.63 -9.55 4.89
CA VAL A 129 14.41 -9.42 6.12
C VAL A 129 14.06 -8.14 6.87
N GLN A 130 13.83 -8.27 8.16
CA GLN A 130 13.18 -7.26 9.01
C GLN A 130 13.75 -7.18 10.41
N SER A 131 14.42 -8.21 10.87
CA SER A 131 15.14 -8.20 12.14
C SER A 131 16.51 -8.81 11.93
N LEU A 132 17.39 -8.57 12.88
CA LEU A 132 18.71 -9.14 12.90
C LEU A 132 19.17 -9.42 14.33
N GLN A 133 20.04 -10.40 14.46
CA GLN A 133 20.90 -10.57 15.61
C GLN A 133 22.34 -10.29 15.20
N LEU A 134 23.14 -9.78 16.13
CA LEU A 134 24.56 -9.52 15.91
C LEU A 134 25.36 -10.42 16.85
N HIS A 135 26.03 -11.43 16.30
CA HIS A 135 26.83 -12.39 17.06
C HIS A 135 28.28 -12.28 16.64
N ALA A 136 29.15 -11.81 17.55
CA ALA A 136 30.58 -11.62 17.28
C ALA A 136 30.86 -10.87 15.96
N GLY A 137 30.11 -9.79 15.70
CA GLY A 137 30.22 -9.00 14.47
C GLY A 137 29.53 -9.60 13.24
N VAL A 138 28.86 -10.75 13.34
CA VAL A 138 28.14 -11.39 12.21
C VAL A 138 26.64 -11.13 12.28
N VAL A 139 26.04 -10.72 11.17
CA VAL A 139 24.60 -10.49 11.05
C VAL A 139 23.85 -11.79 10.76
N HIS A 140 22.87 -12.08 11.60
CA HIS A 140 21.88 -13.12 11.39
C HIS A 140 20.51 -12.48 11.16
N ALA A 141 20.20 -12.19 9.89
CA ALA A 141 18.95 -11.56 9.49
C ALA A 141 17.78 -12.55 9.52
N SER A 142 16.57 -12.06 9.82
CA SER A 142 15.34 -12.85 9.88
C SER A 142 14.15 -12.09 9.28
N GLU A 143 13.17 -12.83 8.76
CA GLU A 143 12.01 -12.35 7.99
C GLU A 143 10.78 -12.04 8.87
N TYR A 144 11.02 -11.70 10.13
CA TYR A 144 9.99 -11.29 11.08
C TYR A 144 10.30 -9.92 11.66
N CYS A 145 9.25 -9.23 12.11
CA CYS A 145 9.35 -7.95 12.79
C CYS A 145 8.81 -8.01 14.21
N PHE A 146 9.06 -6.93 14.96
CA PHE A 146 8.56 -6.70 16.30
C PHE A 146 7.57 -5.54 16.30
N ARG A 147 6.67 -5.52 17.29
CA ARG A 147 5.65 -4.47 17.42
C ARG A 147 5.57 -4.01 18.86
N GLU A 148 5.31 -2.73 19.03
CA GLU A 148 4.94 -2.15 20.30
C GLU A 148 3.41 -2.19 20.49
N ASP A 149 2.96 -2.17 21.74
CA ASP A 149 1.58 -1.84 22.10
C ASP A 149 1.35 -0.32 22.05
N ASN A 150 0.11 0.13 22.22
CA ASN A 150 -0.29 1.52 22.27
C ASN A 150 0.42 2.32 23.37
N ASN A 151 0.95 1.66 24.41
CA ASN A 151 1.76 2.27 25.47
C ASN A 151 3.25 2.40 25.11
N GLY A 152 3.67 1.98 23.91
CA GLY A 152 5.06 1.98 23.47
C GLY A 152 5.89 0.79 23.98
N GLU A 153 5.31 -0.13 24.75
CA GLU A 153 6.04 -1.31 25.21
C GLU A 153 6.09 -2.40 24.15
N LEU A 154 7.23 -3.06 24.03
CA LEU A 154 7.41 -4.21 23.15
C LEU A 154 6.41 -5.32 23.49
N LYS A 155 5.67 -5.79 22.49
CA LYS A 155 4.75 -6.92 22.65
C LYS A 155 5.50 -8.20 22.98
N ARG A 156 5.06 -8.87 24.04
CA ARG A 156 5.69 -10.09 24.57
C ARG A 156 4.69 -11.22 24.70
N ASP A 157 5.18 -12.45 24.63
CA ASP A 157 4.39 -13.64 24.91
C ASP A 157 4.21 -13.83 26.43
N ARG A 158 3.46 -14.87 26.82
CA ARG A 158 3.21 -15.21 28.22
C ARG A 158 4.48 -15.54 29.03
N HIS A 159 5.61 -15.76 28.36
CA HIS A 159 6.91 -16.06 28.96
C HIS A 159 7.85 -14.84 28.94
N GLY A 160 7.34 -13.66 28.58
CA GLY A 160 8.10 -12.42 28.52
C GLY A 160 9.03 -12.32 27.30
N ARG A 161 8.93 -13.21 26.31
CA ARG A 161 9.77 -13.16 25.10
C ARG A 161 9.17 -12.21 24.06
N PRO A 162 9.97 -11.46 23.31
CA PRO A 162 9.48 -10.63 22.21
C PRO A 162 8.61 -11.42 21.22
N LEU A 163 7.41 -10.93 20.92
CA LEU A 163 6.55 -11.53 19.91
C LEU A 163 7.08 -11.22 18.51
N ARG A 164 7.33 -12.30 17.75
CA ARG A 164 7.79 -12.24 16.36
C ARG A 164 6.59 -12.30 15.43
N TYR A 165 6.45 -11.31 14.57
CA TYR A 165 5.36 -11.24 13.59
C TYR A 165 5.91 -11.50 12.19
N PRO A 166 5.31 -12.41 11.42
CA PRO A 166 5.61 -12.47 9.99
C PRO A 166 5.07 -11.19 9.35
N ALA A 167 5.96 -10.29 8.98
CA ALA A 167 5.61 -9.18 8.13
C ALA A 167 6.21 -9.43 6.74
N LYS A 168 5.43 -9.16 5.71
CA LYS A 168 5.91 -9.21 4.33
C LYS A 168 6.40 -7.83 3.92
N GLY A 169 7.21 -7.80 2.89
CA GLY A 169 7.60 -6.58 2.19
C GLY A 169 7.66 -6.87 0.71
N ASP A 170 8.54 -6.16 0.01
CA ASP A 170 8.80 -6.32 -1.42
C ASP A 170 10.03 -7.18 -1.71
N GLY A 171 10.58 -7.87 -0.70
CA GLY A 171 11.83 -8.62 -0.78
C GLY A 171 13.07 -7.84 -0.32
N THR A 172 12.99 -6.51 -0.25
CA THR A 172 14.10 -5.63 0.17
C THR A 172 13.66 -4.68 1.28
N VAL A 173 12.50 -4.05 1.13
CA VAL A 173 11.93 -3.04 2.01
C VAL A 173 10.68 -3.61 2.63
N HIS A 174 10.64 -3.62 3.96
CA HIS A 174 9.45 -4.08 4.67
C HIS A 174 8.32 -3.05 4.52
N ARG A 175 7.05 -3.51 4.54
CA ARG A 175 5.87 -2.66 4.27
C ARG A 175 5.78 -1.37 5.10
N VAL A 176 6.00 -1.44 6.40
CA VAL A 176 5.97 -0.29 7.32
C VAL A 176 7.09 0.71 7.05
N SER A 177 8.29 0.28 6.63
CA SER A 177 9.42 1.13 6.26
C SER A 177 9.17 1.85 4.94
N ALA A 178 8.32 1.28 4.08
CA ALA A 178 7.94 1.89 2.81
C ALA A 178 7.09 3.17 2.95
N SER A 179 6.80 3.62 4.18
CA SER A 179 6.01 4.82 4.44
C SER A 179 6.42 5.55 5.72
N PRO A 180 6.53 6.89 5.70
CA PRO A 180 6.69 7.68 6.93
C PRO A 180 5.36 7.80 7.70
N VAL A 181 4.23 7.51 7.06
CA VAL A 181 2.88 7.54 7.65
C VAL A 181 2.28 6.13 7.78
N ARG A 182 1.23 5.96 8.58
CA ARG A 182 0.65 4.62 8.86
C ARG A 182 0.03 3.93 7.64
N ARG A 183 -0.25 4.65 6.55
CA ARG A 183 -0.96 4.12 5.36
C ARG A 183 -0.07 4.23 4.13
N ALA A 184 0.23 3.08 3.53
CA ALA A 184 0.78 2.97 2.18
C ALA A 184 -0.16 2.15 1.31
N MET A 185 -0.22 2.51 0.03
CA MET A 185 -0.92 1.73 -0.98
C MET A 185 -0.15 0.42 -1.24
N PRO A 186 -0.75 -0.74 -0.98
CA PRO A 186 -0.09 -2.02 -1.19
C PRO A 186 -0.12 -2.43 -2.67
N ILE A 187 1.03 -2.87 -3.19
CA ILE A 187 1.14 -3.53 -4.50
C ILE A 187 1.81 -4.88 -4.31
N TYR A 188 1.26 -5.94 -4.90
CA TYR A 188 1.88 -7.26 -4.85
C TYR A 188 3.01 -7.35 -5.87
N ALA A 189 4.21 -6.89 -5.50
CA ALA A 189 5.38 -6.89 -6.37
C ALA A 189 6.69 -6.92 -5.58
N GLN A 190 7.71 -7.53 -6.18
CA GLN A 190 9.08 -7.43 -5.70
C GLN A 190 9.65 -6.02 -5.91
N HIS A 191 10.65 -5.64 -5.11
CA HIS A 191 11.26 -4.30 -5.10
C HIS A 191 11.64 -3.81 -6.51
N GLY A 192 12.36 -4.64 -7.27
CA GLY A 192 12.78 -4.29 -8.64
C GLY A 192 11.62 -4.18 -9.63
N ALA A 193 10.51 -4.88 -9.39
CA ALA A 193 9.32 -4.84 -10.23
C ALA A 193 8.44 -3.61 -9.96
N LEU A 194 8.56 -2.95 -8.81
CA LEU A 194 7.79 -1.73 -8.51
C LEU A 194 8.05 -0.59 -9.50
N ALA A 195 9.23 -0.53 -10.11
CA ALA A 195 9.59 0.53 -11.06
C ALA A 195 8.94 0.36 -12.45
N SER A 196 8.48 -0.84 -12.80
CA SER A 196 8.04 -1.16 -14.17
C SER A 196 6.77 -2.00 -14.28
N GLY A 197 6.29 -2.57 -13.17
CA GLY A 197 5.14 -3.45 -13.13
C GLY A 197 3.85 -2.73 -13.52
N GLU A 198 2.93 -3.48 -14.13
CA GLU A 198 1.68 -2.93 -14.67
C GLU A 198 0.82 -2.25 -13.61
N GLN A 199 0.69 -2.86 -12.43
CA GLN A 199 -0.05 -2.27 -11.32
C GLN A 199 0.58 -0.94 -10.86
N ALA A 200 1.91 -0.86 -10.76
CA ALA A 200 2.60 0.37 -10.39
C ALA A 200 2.42 1.47 -11.46
N ARG A 201 2.53 1.10 -12.74
CA ARG A 201 2.28 2.03 -13.86
C ARG A 201 0.86 2.58 -13.85
N ARG A 202 -0.14 1.73 -13.58
CA ARG A 202 -1.53 2.17 -13.46
C ARG A 202 -1.70 3.16 -12.30
N THR A 203 -1.18 2.83 -11.12
CA THR A 203 -1.25 3.72 -9.96
C THR A 203 -0.54 5.06 -10.21
N VAL A 204 0.59 5.06 -10.92
CA VAL A 204 1.28 6.29 -11.32
C VAL A 204 0.42 7.08 -12.32
N ALA A 205 -0.19 6.43 -13.30
CA ALA A 205 -1.08 7.10 -14.26
C ALA A 205 -2.28 7.74 -13.55
N ASP A 206 -2.91 7.02 -12.62
CA ASP A 206 -4.03 7.53 -11.81
C ASP A 206 -3.60 8.79 -11.05
N PHE A 207 -2.47 8.73 -10.33
CA PHE A 207 -1.93 9.89 -9.61
C PHE A 207 -1.53 11.07 -10.51
N LEU A 208 -1.11 10.81 -11.75
CA LEU A 208 -0.80 11.88 -12.70
C LEU A 208 -2.05 12.53 -13.29
N LEU A 209 -3.10 11.74 -13.51
CA LEU A 209 -4.33 12.16 -14.17
C LEU A 209 -5.41 12.69 -13.21
N GLU A 210 -5.25 12.48 -11.91
CA GLU A 210 -6.10 13.11 -10.91
C GLU A 210 -6.06 14.64 -11.02
N ASP A 211 -7.24 15.25 -10.96
CA ASP A 211 -7.47 16.68 -11.00
C ASP A 211 -7.44 17.24 -9.56
N ASP A 212 -6.74 18.36 -9.35
CA ASP A 212 -6.63 19.02 -8.04
C ASP A 212 -7.91 19.80 -7.67
N HIS A 213 -8.88 19.89 -8.58
CA HIS A 213 -10.17 20.56 -8.39
C HIS A 213 -11.25 19.67 -7.76
N LEU A 214 -10.86 18.79 -6.85
CA LEU A 214 -11.81 18.15 -5.96
C LEU A 214 -12.19 19.17 -4.90
N GLY A 215 -13.38 19.74 -5.02
CA GLY A 215 -14.01 20.57 -3.98
C GLY A 215 -14.04 19.86 -2.61
N PRO A 216 -14.44 20.54 -1.53
CA PRO A 216 -14.33 20.04 -0.16
C PRO A 216 -14.88 18.61 -0.02
N ASP A 217 -14.02 17.67 0.42
CA ASP A 217 -14.17 16.24 0.81
C ASP A 217 -15.60 15.62 0.89
N GLN A 218 -16.43 15.84 -0.12
CA GLN A 218 -17.79 15.29 -0.29
C GLN A 218 -18.18 15.10 -1.77
N ALA A 219 -17.21 15.04 -2.69
CA ALA A 219 -17.45 14.60 -4.06
C ALA A 219 -16.91 13.17 -4.22
N ASP A 220 -17.81 12.21 -4.07
CA ASP A 220 -17.61 10.79 -4.36
C ASP A 220 -17.50 10.67 -5.89
N ASP A 221 -16.31 10.91 -6.46
CA ASP A 221 -16.08 10.88 -7.93
C ASP A 221 -16.14 9.45 -8.52
N GLY A 222 -16.78 8.52 -7.83
CA GLY A 222 -17.09 7.19 -8.31
C GLY A 222 -18.59 6.99 -8.46
N LEU A 223 -18.99 6.35 -9.56
CA LEU A 223 -20.35 5.81 -9.63
C LEU A 223 -20.50 4.71 -8.57
N GLY A 224 -21.59 4.77 -7.80
CA GLY A 224 -22.07 3.67 -6.97
C GLY A 224 -23.15 2.89 -7.69
N LEU A 225 -23.25 1.58 -7.41
CA LEU A 225 -24.34 0.73 -7.88
C LEU A 225 -24.95 0.01 -6.68
N ASN A 226 -26.27 0.13 -6.54
CA ASN A 226 -27.04 -0.61 -5.56
C ASN A 226 -28.16 -1.37 -6.29
N VAL A 227 -28.06 -2.70 -6.27
CA VAL A 227 -29.12 -3.61 -6.71
C VAL A 227 -29.54 -4.51 -5.55
N PRO A 228 -30.81 -4.93 -5.47
CA PRO A 228 -31.21 -5.97 -4.55
C PRO A 228 -30.43 -7.26 -4.82
N ASP A 229 -30.06 -8.00 -3.77
CA ASP A 229 -29.42 -9.32 -3.93
C ASP A 229 -30.41 -10.37 -4.45
N TYR A 230 -31.71 -10.15 -4.22
CA TYR A 230 -32.81 -11.06 -4.53
C TYR A 230 -34.00 -10.33 -5.17
N VAL A 231 -34.53 -10.87 -6.26
CA VAL A 231 -35.72 -10.35 -6.96
C VAL A 231 -36.64 -11.48 -7.43
N HIS A 232 -37.87 -11.14 -7.79
CA HIS A 232 -38.79 -12.10 -8.41
C HIS A 232 -38.76 -11.99 -9.93
N PRO A 233 -38.73 -13.12 -10.65
CA PRO A 233 -38.95 -13.13 -12.09
C PRO A 233 -40.25 -12.40 -12.46
N ARG A 234 -40.21 -11.64 -13.56
CA ARG A 234 -41.32 -10.87 -14.13
C ARG A 234 -41.88 -9.74 -13.25
N THR A 235 -41.27 -9.51 -12.09
CA THR A 235 -41.59 -8.38 -11.21
C THR A 235 -40.64 -7.22 -11.47
N LYS A 236 -41.18 -6.00 -11.48
CA LYS A 236 -40.38 -4.79 -11.57
C LYS A 236 -39.63 -4.54 -10.27
N TRP A 237 -38.35 -4.20 -10.39
CA TRP A 237 -37.51 -3.80 -9.26
C TRP A 237 -36.60 -2.66 -9.71
N ASP A 238 -36.14 -1.90 -8.74
CA ASP A 238 -35.32 -0.72 -8.98
C ASP A 238 -33.87 -1.00 -8.63
N LEU A 239 -32.98 -0.44 -9.45
CA LEU A 239 -31.59 -0.20 -9.06
C LEU A 239 -31.38 1.29 -8.86
N ALA A 240 -30.41 1.61 -8.01
CA ALA A 240 -29.94 2.97 -7.81
C ALA A 240 -28.47 3.08 -8.27
N ILE A 241 -28.18 4.15 -8.97
CA ILE A 241 -26.82 4.57 -9.33
C ILE A 241 -26.58 5.88 -8.58
N THR A 242 -25.50 5.97 -7.81
CA THR A 242 -25.13 7.17 -7.03
C THR A 242 -23.85 7.79 -7.61
N GLY A 243 -23.52 9.03 -7.25
CA GLY A 243 -22.35 9.74 -7.80
C GLY A 243 -22.62 10.40 -9.17
N THR A 244 -23.88 10.43 -9.61
CA THR A 244 -24.32 11.28 -10.73
C THR A 244 -25.84 11.45 -10.73
N ASN A 245 -26.32 12.61 -11.19
CA ASN A 245 -27.71 12.83 -11.59
C ASN A 245 -27.88 13.06 -13.11
N GLU A 246 -26.81 12.92 -13.90
CA GLU A 246 -26.82 13.08 -15.35
C GLU A 246 -27.00 11.72 -16.04
N PRO A 247 -28.16 11.45 -16.67
CA PRO A 247 -28.38 10.16 -17.34
C PRO A 247 -27.58 10.01 -18.65
N ALA A 248 -27.07 11.12 -19.19
CA ALA A 248 -26.34 11.12 -20.44
C ALA A 248 -25.00 10.38 -20.28
N GLY A 249 -24.73 9.41 -21.15
CA GLY A 249 -23.50 8.61 -21.08
C GLY A 249 -23.51 7.47 -20.06
N ILE A 250 -24.66 7.19 -19.41
CA ILE A 250 -24.85 6.00 -18.57
C ILE A 250 -25.53 4.90 -19.37
N GLU A 251 -24.82 3.77 -19.54
CA GLU A 251 -25.38 2.55 -20.11
C GLU A 251 -25.60 1.53 -19.01
N CYS A 252 -26.86 1.20 -18.74
CA CYS A 252 -27.22 0.15 -17.79
C CYS A 252 -27.76 -1.07 -18.54
N THR A 253 -27.22 -2.25 -18.26
CA THR A 253 -27.63 -3.52 -18.88
C THR A 253 -27.79 -4.60 -17.83
N VAL A 254 -28.77 -5.48 -18.02
CA VAL A 254 -28.92 -6.73 -17.27
C VAL A 254 -28.75 -7.89 -18.24
N SER A 255 -27.93 -8.87 -17.87
CA SER A 255 -27.66 -10.06 -18.68
C SER A 255 -27.80 -11.33 -17.83
N ALA A 256 -28.30 -12.42 -18.41
CA ALA A 256 -28.24 -13.73 -17.75
C ALA A 256 -26.77 -14.20 -17.71
N ILE A 257 -26.37 -14.82 -16.60
CA ILE A 257 -25.06 -15.49 -16.52
C ILE A 257 -25.06 -16.74 -17.38
N ASP A 258 -26.15 -17.51 -17.30
CA ASP A 258 -26.36 -18.74 -18.05
C ASP A 258 -27.51 -18.53 -19.04
N GLY A 259 -27.18 -18.15 -20.27
CA GLY A 259 -28.13 -17.98 -21.38
C GLY A 259 -27.95 -16.67 -22.16
N ASP A 260 -28.85 -16.44 -23.12
CA ASP A 260 -28.71 -15.34 -24.11
C ASP A 260 -29.52 -14.08 -23.75
N TYR A 261 -30.11 -14.02 -22.54
CA TYR A 261 -30.90 -12.87 -22.14
C TYR A 261 -30.01 -11.66 -21.88
N THR A 262 -30.28 -10.55 -22.56
CA THR A 262 -29.69 -9.23 -22.27
C THR A 262 -30.73 -8.15 -22.51
N LYS A 263 -30.81 -7.17 -21.61
CA LYS A 263 -31.73 -6.03 -21.72
C LYS A 263 -31.09 -4.76 -21.18
N SER A 264 -31.20 -3.67 -21.92
CA SER A 264 -30.79 -2.34 -21.46
C SER A 264 -31.88 -1.69 -20.60
N ALA A 265 -31.46 -1.04 -19.52
CA ALA A 265 -32.29 -0.20 -18.67
C ALA A 265 -31.99 1.26 -18.95
N ARG A 266 -33.03 2.11 -19.00
CA ARG A 266 -32.85 3.56 -19.05
C ARG A 266 -32.80 4.08 -17.62
N ALA A 267 -31.66 4.66 -17.24
CA ALA A 267 -31.53 5.39 -16.00
C ALA A 267 -32.22 6.76 -16.11
N GLN A 268 -32.84 7.22 -15.03
CA GLN A 268 -33.54 8.51 -14.92
C GLN A 268 -33.10 9.19 -13.63
N ALA A 269 -33.01 10.51 -13.62
CA ALA A 269 -32.69 11.27 -12.41
C ALA A 269 -33.72 11.02 -11.31
N ASP A 270 -33.24 10.74 -10.09
CA ASP A 270 -34.05 10.40 -8.91
C ASP A 270 -33.48 11.06 -7.66
N GLY A 271 -33.50 12.40 -7.64
CA GLY A 271 -32.96 13.25 -6.58
C GLY A 271 -31.58 13.82 -6.91
N ASP A 272 -30.98 14.47 -5.91
CA ASP A 272 -29.62 14.99 -6.00
C ASP A 272 -28.63 13.82 -6.02
N ASP A 273 -27.75 13.83 -7.03
CA ASP A 273 -26.66 12.86 -7.21
C ASP A 273 -27.07 11.37 -7.32
N ARG A 274 -28.29 11.12 -7.81
CA ARG A 274 -28.79 9.75 -7.97
C ARG A 274 -29.57 9.55 -9.27
N LEU A 275 -29.35 8.41 -9.90
CA LEU A 275 -30.21 7.87 -10.94
C LEU A 275 -30.93 6.60 -10.47
N ARG A 276 -32.15 6.40 -10.96
CA ARG A 276 -32.92 5.16 -10.81
C ARG A 276 -33.15 4.52 -12.17
N ALA A 277 -33.04 3.20 -12.25
CA ALA A 277 -33.54 2.44 -13.38
C ALA A 277 -34.43 1.30 -12.90
N THR A 278 -35.55 1.08 -13.58
CA THR A 278 -36.46 -0.03 -13.29
C THR A 278 -36.19 -1.18 -14.26
N LEU A 279 -35.97 -2.37 -13.70
CA LEU A 279 -35.64 -3.59 -14.42
C LEU A 279 -36.67 -4.69 -14.17
N THR A 280 -36.63 -5.71 -15.02
CA THR A 280 -37.40 -6.95 -14.88
C THR A 280 -36.64 -8.04 -15.61
N VAL A 281 -36.55 -9.22 -15.01
CA VAL A 281 -35.90 -10.40 -15.60
C VAL A 281 -36.94 -11.50 -15.87
N PRO A 282 -36.78 -12.34 -16.91
CA PRO A 282 -37.87 -13.18 -17.39
C PRO A 282 -38.12 -14.42 -16.52
N ASP A 283 -37.07 -15.05 -16.03
CA ASP A 283 -37.11 -16.38 -15.42
C ASP A 283 -36.16 -16.49 -14.20
N THR A 284 -36.24 -17.58 -13.46
CA THR A 284 -35.33 -17.88 -12.34
C THR A 284 -33.90 -18.06 -12.83
N GLY A 285 -32.94 -17.49 -12.11
CA GLY A 285 -31.52 -17.61 -12.45
C GLY A 285 -30.66 -16.49 -11.88
N LEU A 286 -29.37 -16.53 -12.21
CA LEU A 286 -28.42 -15.50 -11.83
C LEU A 286 -28.24 -14.51 -12.98
N TYR A 287 -28.36 -13.22 -12.67
CA TYR A 287 -28.22 -12.14 -13.64
C TYR A 287 -27.12 -11.19 -13.21
N ARG A 288 -26.39 -10.63 -14.18
CA ARG A 288 -25.41 -9.57 -13.98
C ARG A 288 -25.98 -8.25 -14.43
N VAL A 289 -26.05 -7.30 -13.51
CA VAL A 289 -26.28 -5.89 -13.81
C VAL A 289 -24.93 -5.24 -14.09
N THR A 290 -24.80 -4.56 -15.21
CA THR A 290 -23.59 -3.85 -15.64
C THR A 290 -23.93 -2.41 -15.93
N VAL A 291 -23.23 -1.48 -15.27
CA VAL A 291 -23.31 -0.04 -15.53
C VAL A 291 -21.99 0.42 -16.10
N ARG A 292 -22.04 1.03 -17.28
CA ARG A 292 -20.90 1.66 -17.95
C ARG A 292 -21.14 3.17 -18.01
N SER A 293 -20.05 3.92 -17.90
CA SER A 293 -20.04 5.33 -18.21
C SER A 293 -18.80 5.70 -19.00
N ASN A 294 -18.81 6.87 -19.62
CA ASN A 294 -17.69 7.34 -20.44
C ASN A 294 -16.42 7.65 -19.61
N HIS A 295 -16.58 7.97 -18.33
CA HIS A 295 -15.48 8.50 -17.49
C HIS A 295 -15.18 7.65 -16.25
N ASN A 296 -16.03 6.66 -15.92
CA ASN A 296 -15.84 5.79 -14.75
C ASN A 296 -15.64 4.32 -15.12
N HIS A 297 -15.08 3.55 -14.18
CA HIS A 297 -14.99 2.10 -14.29
C HIS A 297 -16.36 1.44 -14.48
N THR A 298 -16.37 0.33 -15.21
CA THR A 298 -17.58 -0.49 -15.36
C THR A 298 -17.92 -1.13 -14.02
N LEU A 299 -19.13 -0.88 -13.53
CA LEU A 299 -19.66 -1.50 -12.32
C LEU A 299 -20.43 -2.76 -12.70
N THR A 300 -20.22 -3.83 -11.95
CA THR A 300 -20.99 -5.07 -12.12
C THR A 300 -21.44 -5.60 -10.77
N GLN A 301 -22.71 -5.97 -10.66
CA GLN A 301 -23.26 -6.66 -9.49
C GLN A 301 -24.18 -7.80 -9.93
N LEU A 302 -24.18 -8.87 -9.13
CA LEU A 302 -25.02 -10.05 -9.37
C LEU A 302 -26.34 -9.89 -8.62
N VAL A 303 -27.43 -10.34 -9.25
CA VAL A 303 -28.76 -10.46 -8.64
C VAL A 303 -29.30 -11.86 -8.90
N PHE A 304 -29.82 -12.51 -7.87
CA PHE A 304 -30.52 -13.77 -8.01
C PHE A 304 -32.02 -13.53 -8.19
N ALA A 305 -32.61 -14.12 -9.23
CA ALA A 305 -34.05 -14.11 -9.45
C ALA A 305 -34.62 -15.47 -9.06
N GLY A 306 -35.49 -15.51 -8.05
CA GLY A 306 -36.05 -16.74 -7.50
C GLY A 306 -37.56 -16.68 -7.24
N PRO A 307 -38.23 -17.84 -7.15
CA PRO A 307 -39.62 -17.90 -6.67
C PRO A 307 -39.69 -17.49 -5.20
N ASP A 308 -40.78 -16.87 -4.74
CA ASP A 308 -41.03 -16.69 -3.30
C ASP A 308 -40.68 -17.97 -2.55
N SER A 309 -39.85 -17.85 -1.52
CA SER A 309 -39.41 -18.99 -0.72
C SER A 309 -40.62 -19.85 -0.37
N VAL A 310 -40.59 -21.08 -0.86
CA VAL A 310 -41.41 -22.18 -0.36
C VAL A 310 -41.29 -22.15 1.15
N GLY A 311 -42.43 -22.14 1.83
CA GLY A 311 -42.51 -22.08 3.29
C GLY A 311 -41.53 -23.06 3.94
N TYR A 312 -41.01 -22.67 5.09
CA TYR A 312 -40.34 -23.57 6.02
C TYR A 312 -41.04 -24.93 6.00
N LEU A 313 -40.31 -25.96 5.58
CA LEU A 313 -40.69 -27.34 5.86
C LEU A 313 -40.53 -27.52 7.37
N ASP A 314 -41.63 -27.28 8.10
CA ASP A 314 -41.93 -28.07 9.28
C ASP A 314 -42.32 -29.46 8.77
N GLU A 315 -41.35 -30.38 8.76
CA GLU A 315 -41.48 -31.82 9.07
C GLU A 315 -40.09 -32.48 9.18
#